data_AF-A0A6A5GAU0-F1
#
_entry.id   AF-A0A6A5GAU0-F1
#
_cell.length_a   1.000
_cell.length_b   1.000
_cell.length_c   1.000
_cell.angle_alpha   90.00
_cell.angle_beta   90.00
_cell.angle_gamma   90.00
#
_symmetry.space_group_name_H-M   'P 1'
#
loop_
_entity.id
_entity.type
_entity.pdbx_description
1 polymer ?
#
loop_
_entity_poly.entity_id
_entity_poly.type
_entity_poly.pdbx_seq_one_letter_code
_entity_poly.pdbx_strand_id
1 'polypeptide(L)'
;MRTNVCQPLFYRGCGGNDNRFDTREECSDACVPQKAGKKKLKIDKKENEEADPEAVEEDDEEDSEEEEEIEKDMSLMVNVCKLPTDAKIDTKAQKCDNGCPTGYRCTKKNFCCPYKDHVCALPAASGSERLAFKHYGRYAYQPGLKNCIRFSYFGQGGNFNNFLTYNDCKKFCMSSE
;
A
#
# COMPACT_ATOMS: atom_id res chain seq x y z
N MET A 1 -15.09 -6.34 6.73
CA MET A 1 -15.58 -6.12 5.36
C MET A 1 -15.43 -7.40 4.58
N ARG A 2 -16.45 -7.82 3.80
CA ARG A 2 -16.29 -8.89 2.79
C ARG A 2 -15.89 -8.20 1.49
N THR A 3 -14.64 -8.37 1.08
CA THR A 3 -14.07 -7.65 -0.07
C THR A 3 -14.22 -8.42 -1.39
N ASN A 4 -14.62 -9.69 -1.37
CA ASN A 4 -14.58 -10.61 -2.51
C ASN A 4 -13.20 -10.65 -3.20
N VAL A 5 -12.14 -10.44 -2.42
CA VAL A 5 -10.75 -10.41 -2.87
C VAL A 5 -9.93 -11.29 -1.94
N CYS A 6 -9.04 -12.09 -2.53
CA CYS A 6 -8.04 -12.86 -1.79
C CYS A 6 -7.09 -11.93 -1.04
N GLN A 7 -6.99 -12.10 0.27
CA GLN A 7 -6.14 -11.28 1.13
C GLN A 7 -5.15 -12.17 1.89
N PRO A 8 -3.87 -11.77 1.97
CA PRO A 8 -2.87 -12.50 2.73
C PRO A 8 -3.22 -12.45 4.23
N LEU A 9 -2.97 -13.55 4.93
CA LEU A 9 -3.17 -13.68 6.36
C LEU A 9 -1.90 -14.21 7.04
N PHE A 10 -1.72 -13.87 8.31
CA PHE A 10 -0.60 -14.41 9.10
C PHE A 10 -1.04 -15.71 9.80
N TYR A 11 -0.52 -16.84 9.33
CA TYR A 11 -0.79 -18.14 9.92
C TYR A 11 0.34 -18.54 10.87
N ARG A 12 -0.01 -18.92 12.10
CA ARG A 12 0.97 -19.26 13.16
C ARG A 12 1.50 -20.69 13.09
N GLY A 13 1.09 -21.48 12.09
CA GLY A 13 1.61 -22.82 11.84
C GLY A 13 0.71 -23.99 12.26
N CYS A 14 -0.35 -23.77 13.05
CA CYS A 14 -1.32 -24.82 13.39
C CYS A 14 -2.78 -24.30 13.47
N GLY A 15 -3.74 -25.21 13.27
CA GLY A 15 -5.18 -24.93 13.28
C GLY A 15 -5.71 -24.29 11.99
N GLY A 16 -6.84 -23.57 12.07
CA GLY A 16 -7.43 -22.85 10.93
C GLY A 16 -8.49 -23.63 10.15
N ASN A 17 -8.75 -23.21 8.93
CA ASN A 17 -9.67 -23.84 7.97
C ASN A 17 -9.08 -23.80 6.55
N ASP A 18 -9.81 -24.35 5.58
CA ASP A 18 -9.36 -24.52 4.19
C ASP A 18 -9.31 -23.21 3.38
N ASN A 19 -9.78 -22.07 3.92
CA ASN A 19 -9.64 -20.77 3.28
C ASN A 19 -8.25 -20.17 3.54
N ARG A 20 -7.22 -20.95 3.22
CA ARG A 20 -5.80 -20.60 3.29
C ARG A 20 -5.09 -21.25 2.11
N PHE A 21 -4.50 -20.42 1.26
CA PHE A 21 -3.80 -20.83 0.06
C PHE A 21 -2.38 -20.30 0.11
N ASP A 22 -1.45 -21.01 -0.51
CA ASP A 22 -0.03 -20.61 -0.50
C ASP A 22 0.21 -19.47 -1.48
N THR A 23 -0.64 -19.35 -2.52
CA THR A 23 -0.61 -18.25 -3.48
C THR A 23 -1.96 -17.55 -3.62
N ARG A 24 -1.92 -16.29 -4.06
CA ARG A 24 -3.13 -15.54 -4.40
C ARG A 24 -3.85 -16.14 -5.61
N GLU A 25 -3.13 -16.76 -6.54
CA GLU A 25 -3.70 -17.43 -7.71
C GLU A 25 -4.58 -18.61 -7.29
N GLU A 26 -4.04 -19.52 -6.47
CA GLU A 26 -4.80 -20.63 -5.88
C GLU A 26 -6.06 -20.16 -5.15
N CYS A 27 -5.94 -19.11 -4.34
CA CYS A 27 -7.09 -18.52 -3.67
C CYS A 27 -8.11 -17.95 -4.67
N SER A 28 -7.63 -17.26 -5.71
CA SER A 28 -8.50 -16.61 -6.68
C SER A 28 -9.27 -17.65 -7.50
N ASP A 29 -8.60 -18.71 -7.92
CA ASP A 29 -9.21 -19.83 -8.62
C ASP A 29 -10.23 -20.58 -7.77
N ALA A 30 -9.96 -20.73 -6.47
CA ALA A 30 -10.86 -21.40 -5.55
C ALA A 30 -12.09 -20.55 -5.16
N CYS A 31 -11.92 -19.24 -4.99
CA CYS A 31 -12.89 -18.39 -4.27
C CYS A 31 -13.46 -17.22 -5.07
N VAL A 32 -12.73 -16.68 -6.07
CA VAL A 32 -13.18 -15.49 -6.81
C VAL A 32 -13.94 -15.94 -8.06
N PRO A 33 -15.22 -15.55 -8.22
CA PRO A 33 -15.98 -15.94 -9.40
C PRO A 33 -15.37 -15.34 -10.66
N GLN A 34 -14.79 -16.20 -11.49
CA GLN A 34 -14.26 -15.84 -12.80
C GLN A 34 -15.43 -15.41 -13.69
N LYS A 35 -15.44 -14.16 -14.17
CA LYS A 35 -16.48 -13.69 -15.11
C LYS A 35 -16.43 -14.56 -16.36
N ALA A 36 -17.53 -15.25 -16.68
CA ALA A 36 -17.62 -16.20 -17.78
C ALA A 36 -17.18 -15.57 -19.11
N GLY A 37 -16.03 -15.99 -19.63
CA GLY A 37 -15.52 -15.48 -20.91
C GLY A 37 -14.15 -16.00 -21.31
N LYS A 38 -14.17 -17.06 -22.12
CA LYS A 38 -13.10 -17.62 -22.99
C LYS A 38 -12.26 -18.77 -22.39
N LYS A 39 -12.01 -19.73 -23.28
CA LYS A 39 -11.80 -21.17 -23.07
C LYS A 39 -10.34 -21.52 -22.70
N LYS A 40 -10.20 -22.63 -21.94
CA LYS A 40 -8.97 -23.39 -21.66
C LYS A 40 -8.05 -23.55 -22.88
N LEU A 41 -6.77 -23.30 -22.67
CA LEU A 41 -5.67 -23.99 -23.36
C LEU A 41 -4.88 -24.75 -22.30
N LYS A 42 -4.84 -26.07 -22.45
CA LYS A 42 -3.97 -26.97 -21.69
C LYS A 42 -2.58 -26.91 -22.31
N ILE A 43 -1.52 -26.79 -21.52
CA ILE A 43 -0.18 -27.19 -21.94
C ILE A 43 0.41 -28.02 -20.80
N ASP A 44 0.70 -29.27 -21.13
CA ASP A 44 1.33 -30.26 -20.25
C ASP A 44 2.80 -29.90 -19.97
N LYS A 45 3.21 -30.20 -18.75
CA LYS A 45 4.55 -29.97 -18.17
C LYS A 45 5.60 -30.88 -18.81
N LYS A 46 6.78 -30.35 -19.15
CA LYS A 46 8.03 -31.13 -19.23
C LYS A 46 9.23 -30.30 -18.75
N GLU A 47 10.18 -31.03 -18.17
CA GLU A 47 11.27 -30.60 -17.29
C GLU A 47 12.49 -30.04 -18.02
N ASN A 48 13.15 -29.09 -17.34
CA ASN A 48 14.59 -28.88 -17.12
C ASN A 48 15.58 -28.86 -18.30
N GLU A 49 16.31 -27.75 -18.46
CA GLU A 49 17.76 -27.75 -18.73
C GLU A 49 18.39 -26.37 -18.43
N GLU A 50 19.61 -26.42 -17.89
CA GLU A 50 20.46 -25.32 -17.43
C GLU A 50 21.08 -24.52 -18.60
N ALA A 51 21.32 -23.23 -18.42
CA ALA A 51 22.38 -22.50 -19.13
C ALA A 51 22.81 -21.24 -18.35
N ASP A 52 24.13 -21.14 -18.17
CA ASP A 52 24.95 -20.03 -17.69
C ASP A 52 25.91 -19.66 -18.85
N PRO A 53 26.68 -18.55 -18.82
CA PRO A 53 26.31 -17.14 -18.93
C PRO A 53 26.90 -16.46 -20.20
N GLU A 54 26.70 -15.14 -20.24
CA GLU A 54 27.58 -14.08 -20.76
C GLU A 54 27.21 -13.30 -22.04
N ALA A 55 27.33 -11.98 -21.82
CA ALA A 55 27.64 -10.87 -22.72
C ALA A 55 26.58 -10.40 -23.71
N VAL A 56 26.00 -9.22 -23.44
CA VAL A 56 26.10 -8.02 -24.31
C VAL A 56 26.00 -6.76 -23.42
N GLU A 57 27.10 -6.02 -23.29
CA GLU A 57 27.13 -4.57 -23.03
C GLU A 57 26.74 -3.87 -24.35
N GLU A 58 26.03 -2.74 -24.42
CA GLU A 58 26.44 -1.39 -24.02
C GLU A 58 25.32 -0.41 -24.51
N ASP A 59 25.48 0.88 -24.21
CA ASP A 59 24.80 2.07 -24.77
C ASP A 59 23.62 2.68 -23.97
N ASP A 60 23.99 3.42 -22.93
CA ASP A 60 23.79 4.87 -22.77
C ASP A 60 22.50 5.53 -23.31
N GLU A 61 21.56 5.84 -22.41
CA GLU A 61 20.75 7.09 -22.40
C GLU A 61 19.98 7.23 -21.07
N GLU A 62 20.69 7.32 -19.93
CA GLU A 62 20.11 7.70 -18.62
C GLU A 62 20.73 9.03 -18.15
N ASP A 63 20.18 10.17 -18.59
CA ASP A 63 20.52 11.46 -17.94
C ASP A 63 19.43 12.54 -18.11
N SER A 64 18.14 12.18 -18.03
CA SER A 64 17.08 13.21 -17.98
C SER A 64 15.84 12.88 -17.13
N GLU A 65 15.71 11.65 -16.61
CA GLU A 65 14.56 11.27 -15.77
C GLU A 65 14.78 11.49 -14.26
N GLU A 66 16.04 11.54 -13.79
CA GLU A 66 16.33 11.63 -12.35
C GLU A 66 16.07 13.03 -11.75
N GLU A 67 16.28 14.11 -12.51
CA GLU A 67 16.04 15.47 -12.00
C GLU A 67 14.54 15.79 -11.83
N GLU A 68 13.66 15.15 -12.61
CA GLU A 68 12.20 15.33 -12.53
C GLU A 68 11.55 14.58 -11.35
N GLU A 69 12.18 13.53 -10.83
CA GLU A 69 11.69 12.76 -9.67
C GLU A 69 11.92 13.50 -8.34
N ILE A 70 12.99 14.28 -8.23
CA ILE A 70 13.38 14.97 -6.98
C ILE A 70 12.42 16.12 -6.63
N GLU A 71 11.91 16.87 -7.61
CA GLU A 71 10.89 17.91 -7.36
C GLU A 71 9.50 17.32 -7.04
N LYS A 72 9.17 16.16 -7.62
CA LYS A 72 7.89 15.47 -7.37
C LYS A 72 7.81 14.97 -5.93
N ASP A 73 8.91 14.47 -5.36
CA ASP A 73 8.94 13.94 -3.99
C ASP A 73 8.70 15.05 -2.94
N MET A 74 9.32 16.23 -3.09
CA MET A 74 9.14 17.33 -2.14
C MET A 74 7.72 17.94 -2.12
N SER A 75 6.92 17.71 -3.17
CA SER A 75 5.54 18.21 -3.28
C SER A 75 4.48 17.22 -2.79
N LEU A 76 4.88 16.01 -2.38
CA LEU A 76 3.97 15.04 -1.81
C LEU A 76 3.47 15.49 -0.44
N MET A 77 2.18 15.24 -0.19
CA MET A 77 1.52 15.62 1.06
C MET A 77 2.19 14.99 2.29
N VAL A 78 2.70 13.77 2.18
CA VAL A 78 3.43 13.09 3.27
C VAL A 78 4.66 13.89 3.70
N ASN A 79 5.39 14.48 2.75
CA ASN A 79 6.59 15.26 3.00
C ASN A 79 6.26 16.70 3.44
N VAL A 80 5.34 17.37 2.74
CA VAL A 80 4.89 18.73 3.06
C VAL A 80 4.28 18.81 4.47
N CYS A 81 3.45 17.83 4.81
CA CYS A 81 2.74 17.78 6.09
C CYS A 81 3.51 17.00 7.16
N LYS A 82 4.66 16.42 6.84
CA LYS A 82 5.48 15.60 7.74
C LYS A 82 4.66 14.50 8.41
N LEU A 83 3.84 13.80 7.62
CA LEU A 83 3.02 12.71 8.14
C LEU A 83 3.92 11.55 8.56
N PRO A 84 3.62 10.85 9.68
CA PRO A 84 4.45 9.75 10.19
C PRO A 84 4.18 8.45 9.42
N THR A 85 4.34 8.50 8.09
CA THR A 85 4.18 7.36 7.19
C THR A 85 5.20 7.43 6.07
N ASP A 86 5.77 6.28 5.75
CA ASP A 86 6.61 6.00 4.57
C ASP A 86 5.80 5.28 3.47
N ALA A 87 4.47 5.22 3.59
CA ALA A 87 3.63 4.66 2.55
C ALA A 87 3.70 5.53 1.29
N LYS A 88 3.93 4.89 0.14
CA LYS A 88 3.94 5.52 -1.18
C LYS A 88 2.52 5.94 -1.60
N ILE A 89 2.09 7.11 -1.15
CA ILE A 89 0.77 7.69 -1.41
C ILE A 89 0.94 8.88 -2.36
N ASP A 90 0.46 8.73 -3.60
CA ASP A 90 0.62 9.71 -4.67
C ASP A 90 -0.36 10.90 -4.55
N THR A 91 -0.49 11.45 -3.34
CA THR A 91 -1.32 12.64 -3.08
C THR A 91 -0.45 13.89 -3.06
N LYS A 92 -0.66 14.75 -4.06
CA LYS A 92 0.01 16.06 -4.16
C LYS A 92 -0.49 17.00 -3.06
N ALA A 93 0.40 17.79 -2.48
CA ALA A 93 0.02 18.81 -1.52
C ALA A 93 -0.79 19.92 -2.20
N GLN A 94 -1.96 20.24 -1.63
CA GLN A 94 -2.83 21.29 -2.14
C GLN A 94 -2.50 22.61 -1.44
N LYS A 95 -2.44 23.72 -2.18
CA LYS A 95 -2.42 25.06 -1.58
C LYS A 95 -3.78 25.41 -0.98
N CYS A 96 -3.77 26.31 0.01
CA CYS A 96 -4.99 26.71 0.70
C CYS A 96 -5.54 28.08 0.26
N ASP A 97 -5.17 28.57 -0.93
CA ASP A 97 -5.60 29.88 -1.46
C ASP A 97 -7.13 30.04 -1.44
N ASN A 98 -7.86 28.95 -1.65
CA ASN A 98 -9.34 28.89 -1.60
C ASN A 98 -9.87 28.11 -0.38
N GLY A 99 -9.10 28.06 0.70
CA GLY A 99 -9.39 27.22 1.87
C GLY A 99 -8.98 25.75 1.68
N CYS A 100 -9.23 24.93 2.70
CA CYS A 100 -8.88 23.51 2.70
C CYS A 100 -10.12 22.61 2.72
N PRO A 101 -10.05 21.40 2.14
CA PRO A 101 -11.11 20.41 2.24
C PRO A 101 -11.44 20.03 3.70
N THR A 102 -12.63 19.49 3.93
CA THR A 102 -13.00 18.91 5.23
C THR A 102 -11.99 17.82 5.63
N GLY A 103 -11.52 17.84 6.88
CA GLY A 103 -10.45 16.95 7.32
C GLY A 103 -9.06 17.60 7.30
N TYR A 104 -8.93 18.79 6.73
CA TYR A 104 -7.65 19.47 6.50
C TYR A 104 -7.63 20.87 7.11
N ARG A 105 -6.44 21.35 7.46
CA ARG A 105 -6.19 22.70 7.93
C ARG A 105 -5.06 23.32 7.12
N CYS A 106 -5.16 24.62 6.85
CA CYS A 106 -4.07 25.34 6.23
C CYS A 106 -2.91 25.52 7.18
N THR A 107 -1.71 25.18 6.72
CA THR A 107 -0.44 25.42 7.41
C THR A 107 0.08 26.83 7.16
N LYS A 108 1.02 27.28 7.99
CA LYS A 108 1.74 28.56 7.76
C LYS A 108 2.46 28.63 6.41
N LYS A 109 2.75 27.48 5.79
CA LYS A 109 3.40 27.38 4.47
C LYS A 109 2.39 27.40 3.30
N ASN A 110 1.13 27.76 3.57
CA ASN A 110 0.05 27.82 2.57
C ASN A 110 -0.31 26.46 1.94
N PHE A 111 -0.17 25.36 2.69
CA PHE A 111 -0.59 24.01 2.25
C PHE A 111 -1.64 23.41 3.16
N CYS A 112 -2.57 22.65 2.59
CA CYS A 112 -3.59 21.89 3.31
C CYS A 112 -3.03 20.56 3.82
N CYS A 113 -3.03 20.40 5.14
CA CYS A 113 -2.58 19.18 5.81
C CYS A 113 -3.70 18.57 6.64
N PRO A 114 -3.85 17.24 6.64
CA PRO A 114 -4.91 16.58 7.38
C PRO A 114 -4.63 16.68 8.88
N TYR A 115 -5.67 16.91 9.69
CA TYR A 115 -5.51 16.84 11.15
C TYR A 115 -5.54 15.39 11.63
N LYS A 116 -4.93 15.16 12.79
CA LYS A 116 -4.78 13.84 13.41
C LYS A 116 -6.09 13.04 13.44
N ASP A 117 -7.17 13.62 13.94
CA ASP A 117 -8.46 12.91 14.05
C ASP A 117 -9.01 12.48 12.69
N HIS A 118 -8.77 13.27 11.64
CA HIS A 118 -9.18 12.89 10.29
C HIS A 118 -8.40 11.67 9.81
N VAL A 119 -7.07 11.70 9.93
CA VAL A 119 -6.20 10.57 9.56
C VAL A 119 -6.59 9.32 10.34
N CYS A 120 -6.72 9.42 11.66
CA CYS A 120 -7.03 8.27 12.53
C CYS A 120 -8.46 7.73 12.32
N ALA A 121 -9.36 8.49 11.70
CA ALA A 121 -10.70 8.04 11.33
C ALA A 121 -10.77 7.31 9.97
N LEU A 122 -9.71 7.39 9.14
CA LEU A 122 -9.69 6.72 7.83
C LEU A 122 -9.67 5.19 8.01
N PRO A 123 -10.25 4.42 7.07
CA PRO A 123 -10.12 2.97 7.10
C PRO A 123 -8.68 2.52 6.80
N ALA A 124 -8.27 1.35 7.29
CA ALA A 124 -7.04 0.72 6.81
C ALA A 124 -7.18 0.42 5.30
N ALA A 125 -6.27 0.95 4.48
CA ALA A 125 -6.33 0.82 3.03
C ALA A 125 -5.07 0.13 2.48
N SER A 126 -5.24 -1.09 1.97
CA SER A 126 -4.13 -1.91 1.44
C SER A 126 -3.46 -1.35 0.20
N GLY A 127 -4.11 -0.44 -0.53
CA GLY A 127 -3.59 0.08 -1.79
C GLY A 127 -3.64 -0.96 -2.91
N SER A 128 -2.76 -0.81 -3.91
CA SER A 128 -2.68 -1.68 -5.09
C SER A 128 -1.33 -2.37 -5.19
N GLU A 129 -1.33 -3.57 -5.77
CA GLU A 129 -0.12 -4.31 -6.12
C GLU A 129 0.47 -3.74 -7.41
N ARG A 130 1.71 -3.21 -7.38
CA ARG A 130 2.41 -2.76 -8.59
C ARG A 130 3.16 -3.89 -9.29
N LEU A 131 3.83 -4.76 -8.51
CA LEU A 131 4.66 -5.86 -8.98
C LEU A 131 4.60 -6.98 -7.94
N ALA A 132 4.21 -8.18 -8.38
CA ALA A 132 4.32 -9.50 -7.72
C ALA A 132 4.21 -9.55 -6.17
N PHE A 133 3.08 -10.05 -5.66
CA PHE A 133 2.84 -10.73 -4.35
C PHE A 133 3.52 -10.18 -3.07
N LYS A 134 4.12 -8.98 -3.11
CA LYS A 134 4.86 -8.41 -1.99
C LYS A 134 3.92 -7.59 -1.14
N HIS A 135 3.78 -8.01 0.10
CA HIS A 135 2.93 -7.35 1.07
C HIS A 135 3.79 -6.88 2.24
N TYR A 136 3.56 -5.63 2.65
CA TYR A 136 4.25 -5.01 3.76
C TYR A 136 3.30 -4.99 4.96
N GLY A 137 3.74 -5.54 6.09
CA GLY A 137 2.98 -5.43 7.33
C GLY A 137 2.99 -4.00 7.83
N ARG A 138 1.82 -3.39 8.00
CA ARG A 138 1.62 -2.01 8.45
C ARG A 138 0.62 -1.96 9.59
N TYR A 139 0.51 -0.81 10.23
CA TYR A 139 -0.45 -0.56 11.31
C TYR A 139 -1.39 0.58 10.92
N ALA A 140 -2.65 0.47 11.34
CA ALA A 140 -3.67 1.50 11.15
C ALA A 140 -4.48 1.63 12.44
N TYR A 141 -4.86 2.84 12.83
CA TYR A 141 -5.74 3.04 13.97
C TYR A 141 -7.18 2.66 13.62
N GLN A 142 -7.85 1.97 14.53
CA GLN A 142 -9.26 1.60 14.39
C GLN A 142 -10.07 2.21 15.55
N PRO A 143 -10.87 3.27 15.31
CA PRO A 143 -11.60 3.99 16.35
C PRO A 143 -12.53 3.10 17.19
N GLY A 144 -13.21 2.14 16.55
CA GLY A 144 -14.12 1.21 17.24
C GLY A 144 -13.41 0.29 18.24
N LEU A 145 -12.11 0.02 18.05
CA LEU A 145 -11.29 -0.76 18.98
C LEU A 145 -10.47 0.14 19.91
N LYS A 146 -10.43 1.45 19.64
CA LYS A 146 -9.51 2.42 20.25
C LYS A 146 -8.06 1.93 20.25
N ASN A 147 -7.64 1.23 19.19
CA ASN A 147 -6.34 0.60 19.13
C ASN A 147 -5.82 0.53 17.68
N CYS A 148 -4.52 0.29 17.54
CA CYS A 148 -3.87 0.06 16.26
C CYS A 148 -3.93 -1.41 15.86
N ILE A 149 -4.43 -1.67 14.65
CA ILE A 149 -4.49 -3.01 14.05
C ILE A 149 -3.40 -3.18 13.01
N ARG A 150 -2.89 -4.41 12.84
CA ARG A 150 -1.98 -4.74 11.75
C ARG A 150 -2.76 -5.05 10.48
N PHE A 151 -2.32 -4.53 9.33
CA PHE A 151 -2.90 -4.84 8.02
C PHE A 151 -1.81 -5.00 6.95
N SER A 152 -2.20 -5.48 5.77
CA SER A 152 -1.29 -5.68 4.63
C SER A 152 -1.37 -4.50 3.68
N TYR A 153 -0.23 -3.86 3.40
CA TYR A 153 -0.07 -2.81 2.41
C TYR A 153 0.66 -3.36 1.18
N PHE A 154 0.18 -3.03 -0.02
CA PHE A 154 0.66 -3.62 -1.28
C PHE A 154 1.74 -2.78 -1.99
N GLY A 155 2.26 -1.77 -1.30
CA GLY A 155 3.42 -1.02 -1.74
C GLY A 155 3.09 0.29 -2.45
N GLN A 156 1.86 0.48 -2.94
CA GLN A 156 1.41 1.75 -3.52
C GLN A 156 -0.02 2.12 -3.12
N GLY A 157 -0.27 3.42 -2.96
CA GLY A 157 -1.59 4.01 -2.79
C GLY A 157 -2.07 3.89 -1.35
N GLY A 158 -3.35 3.59 -1.17
CA GLY A 158 -3.96 3.56 0.17
C GLY A 158 -4.20 4.96 0.72
N ASN A 159 -4.00 5.15 2.02
CA ASN A 159 -4.22 6.43 2.69
C ASN A 159 -3.29 6.64 3.88
N PHE A 160 -3.38 7.80 4.53
CA PHE A 160 -2.47 8.24 5.58
C PHE A 160 -2.62 7.48 6.92
N ASN A 161 -3.68 6.69 7.12
CA ASN A 161 -3.81 5.79 8.27
C ASN A 161 -3.00 4.51 8.03
N ASN A 162 -1.70 4.67 7.86
CA ASN A 162 -0.78 3.62 7.47
C ASN A 162 0.58 3.93 8.11
N PHE A 163 0.92 3.22 9.18
CA PHE A 163 2.14 3.43 9.94
C PHE A 163 3.06 2.21 9.81
N LEU A 164 4.37 2.43 9.75
CA LEU A 164 5.36 1.35 9.71
C LEU A 164 5.30 0.48 10.98
N THR A 165 5.22 1.12 12.15
CA THR A 165 5.22 0.41 13.43
C THR A 165 3.96 0.67 14.24
N TYR A 166 3.62 -0.27 15.14
CA TYR A 166 2.55 -0.09 16.11
C TYR A 166 2.78 1.15 16.98
N ASN A 167 4.04 1.44 17.32
CA ASN A 167 4.38 2.59 18.16
C ASN A 167 4.17 3.91 17.44
N ASP A 168 4.43 3.99 16.14
CA ASP A 168 4.16 5.21 15.36
C ASP A 168 2.65 5.47 15.29
N CYS A 169 1.86 4.43 15.03
CA CYS A 169 0.41 4.49 15.08
C CYS A 169 -0.11 4.93 16.46
N LYS A 170 0.40 4.31 17.54
CA LYS A 170 0.00 4.64 18.92
C LYS A 170 0.38 6.07 19.27
N LYS A 171 1.62 6.50 18.98
CA LYS A 171 2.08 7.86 19.26
C LYS A 171 1.24 8.89 18.52
N PHE A 172 0.90 8.62 17.26
CA PHE A 172 0.12 9.54 16.46
C PHE A 172 -1.37 9.55 16.87
N CYS A 173 -2.04 8.39 16.92
CA CYS A 173 -3.50 8.32 17.10
C CYS A 173 -4.00 8.11 18.53
N MET A 174 -3.16 7.64 19.46
CA MET A 174 -3.58 7.30 20.84
C MET A 174 -2.99 8.21 21.91
N SER A 175 -2.10 9.14 21.53
CA SER A 175 -1.71 10.22 22.43
C SER A 175 -2.91 11.13 22.70
N SER A 176 -3.15 11.48 23.95
CA SER A 176 -3.93 12.66 24.30
C SER A 176 -3.03 13.87 24.07
N GLU A 177 -3.45 14.80 23.22
CA GLU A 177 -2.87 16.16 23.21
C GLU A 177 -3.20 16.88 24.52
#